data_AF-A0A6J5FBR9-F1
#
_entry.id   AF-A0A6J5FBR9-F1
#
_cell.length_a   1.000
_cell.length_b   1.000
_cell.length_c   1.000
_cell.angle_alpha   90.00
_cell.angle_beta   90.00
_cell.angle_gamma   90.00
#
_symmetry.space_group_name_H-M   'P 1'
#
loop_
_entity.id
_entity.type
_entity.pdbx_description
1 polymer ?
#
loop_
_entity_poly.entity_id
_entity_poly.type
_entity_poly.pdbx_seq_one_letter_code
_entity_poly.pdbx_strand_id
1 'polypeptide(L)' 'MGAAQFEQFVLPHLGKGSRGPAKKLSFHAIFNYILRLLYLGFQWKELPIESDSQGLPEIHYTRTYRCLPAVASGRLF' A
#
# COMPACT_ATOMS: atom_id res chain seq x y z
N MET A 1 -7.23 -4.71 10.32
CA MET A 1 -6.49 -4.11 11.46
C MET A 1 -7.07 -2.73 11.75
N GLY A 2 -7.37 -2.40 13.00
CA GLY A 2 -7.91 -1.08 13.37
C GLY A 2 -6.88 0.04 13.15
N ALA A 3 -7.35 1.27 12.89
CA ALA A 3 -6.48 2.41 12.60
C ALA A 3 -5.46 2.70 13.73
N ALA A 4 -5.87 2.60 14.99
CA ALA A 4 -5.00 2.84 16.15
C ALA A 4 -3.82 1.85 16.25
N GLN A 5 -4.05 0.56 15.99
CA GLN A 5 -2.98 -0.44 15.99
C GLN A 5 -2.03 -0.25 14.82
N PHE A 6 -2.54 0.15 13.65
CA PHE A 6 -1.70 0.47 12.51
C PHE A 6 -0.76 1.64 12.81
N GLU A 7 -1.27 2.70 13.41
CA GLU A 7 -0.46 3.87 13.78
C GLU A 7 0.62 3.53 14.81
N GLN A 8 0.34 2.63 15.75
CA GLN A 8 1.29 2.25 16.79
C GLN A 8 2.37 1.27 16.29
N PHE A 9 2.00 0.28 15.48
CA PHE A 9 2.90 -0.83 15.13
C PHE A 9 3.47 -0.75 13.72
N VAL A 10 2.75 -0.15 12.77
CA VAL A 10 3.12 -0.20 11.34
C VAL A 10 3.64 1.15 10.85
N LEU A 11 2.98 2.24 11.22
CA LEU A 11 3.36 3.59 10.81
C LEU A 11 4.81 4.00 11.17
N PRO A 12 5.38 3.64 12.33
CA PRO A 12 6.77 3.96 12.65
C PRO A 12 7.79 3.28 11.73
N HIS A 13 7.41 2.13 11.15
CA HIS A 13 8.23 1.35 10.24
C HIS A 13 8.03 1.74 8.77
N LEU A 14 7.00 2.54 8.47
CA LEU A 14 6.73 3.05 7.14
C LEU A 14 7.52 4.34 6.92
N GLY A 15 8.55 4.26 6.07
CA GLY A 15 9.31 5.44 5.66
C GLY A 15 8.41 6.51 5.04
N LYS A 16 8.26 7.66 5.72
CA LYS A 16 7.69 8.86 5.12
C LYS A 16 8.67 9.36 4.06
N GLY A 17 8.39 9.05 2.79
CA GLY A 17 9.17 9.60 1.69
C GLY A 17 9.19 11.13 1.79
N SER A 18 10.36 11.72 1.95
CA SER A 18 10.55 13.16 2.11
C SER A 18 10.54 13.93 0.78
N ARG A 19 10.43 13.22 -0.35
CA ARG A 19 10.50 13.79 -1.70
C ARG A 19 9.23 13.52 -2.49
N GLY A 20 8.74 14.56 -3.16
CA GLY A 20 7.60 14.52 -4.06
C GLY A 20 6.28 15.01 -3.45
N PRO A 21 5.22 15.13 -4.26
CA PRO A 21 3.91 15.58 -3.81
C PRO A 21 3.30 14.62 -2.79
N ALA A 22 2.53 15.17 -1.84
CA ALA A 22 1.86 14.39 -0.80
C ALA A 22 1.01 13.27 -1.40
N LYS A 23 1.03 12.10 -0.74
CA LYS A 23 0.22 10.96 -1.18
C LYS A 23 -1.26 11.31 -0.97
N LYS A 24 -2.06 11.17 -2.03
CA LYS A 24 -3.53 11.27 -1.96
C LYS A 24 -4.14 10.25 -0.99
N LEU A 25 -3.50 9.09 -0.85
CA LEU A 25 -3.95 7.99 -0.02
C LEU A 25 -3.22 7.94 1.32
N SER A 26 -3.99 7.59 2.36
CA SER A 26 -3.45 7.30 3.67
C SER A 26 -2.55 6.05 3.62
N PHE A 27 -1.53 6.02 4.48
CA PHE A 27 -0.68 4.85 4.62
C PHE A 27 -1.46 3.61 5.09
N HIS A 28 -2.55 3.79 5.85
CA HIS A 28 -3.44 2.72 6.30
C HIS A 28 -4.15 2.03 5.13
N ALA A 29 -4.66 2.81 4.17
CA ALA A 29 -5.30 2.27 2.97
C ALA A 29 -4.31 1.42 2.15
N ILE A 30 -3.09 1.94 1.93
CA ILE A 30 -2.02 1.22 1.22
C ILE A 30 -1.69 -0.10 1.93
N PHE A 31 -1.61 -0.08 3.26
CA PHE A 31 -1.36 -1.28 4.06
C PHE A 31 -2.49 -2.32 3.96
N ASN A 32 -3.76 -1.89 3.93
CA ASN A 32 -4.88 -2.81 3.74
C ASN A 32 -4.87 -3.46 2.36
N TYR A 33 -4.48 -2.73 1.31
CA TYR A 33 -4.29 -3.31 -0.02
C TYR A 33 -3.20 -4.39 -0.04
N ILE A 34 -2.10 -4.15 0.66
CA ILE A 34 -1.02 -5.13 0.83
C ILE A 34 -1.52 -6.36 1.62
N LEU A 35 -2.25 -6.16 2.71
CA LEU A 35 -2.83 -7.27 3.48
C LEU A 35 -3.79 -8.11 2.64
N ARG A 36 -4.65 -7.46 1.84
CA ARG A 36 -5.53 -8.14 0.89
C ARG A 36 -4.71 -8.96 -0.12
N LEU A 37 -3.63 -8.40 -0.66
CA LEU A 37 -2.74 -9.12 -1.56
C LEU A 37 -2.11 -10.35 -0.89
N LEU A 38 -1.57 -10.21 0.31
CA LEU A 38 -0.94 -11.31 1.07
C LEU A 38 -1.95 -12.40 1.45
N TYR A 39 -3.18 -12.02 1.78
CA TYR A 39 -4.24 -12.95 2.14
C TYR A 39 -4.78 -13.71 0.93
N LEU A 40 -4.94 -13.03 -0.21
CA LEU A 40 -5.53 -13.61 -1.42
C LEU A 40 -4.48 -14.31 -2.30
N GLY A 41 -3.21 -13.93 -2.21
CA GLY A 41 -2.14 -14.47 -3.05
C GLY A 41 -2.18 -14.00 -4.52
N PHE A 42 -2.93 -12.94 -4.84
CA PHE A 42 -3.08 -12.46 -6.21
C PHE A 42 -1.81 -11.81 -6.78
N GLN A 43 -1.72 -11.78 -8.11
CA GLN A 43 -0.73 -10.96 -8.79
C GLN A 43 -1.08 -9.47 -8.60
N TRP A 44 -0.07 -8.62 -8.36
CA TRP A 44 -0.24 -7.17 -8.10
C TRP A 44 -1.14 -6.42 -9.10
N LYS A 45 -1.20 -6.89 -10.36
CA LYS A 45 -2.01 -6.30 -11.44
C LYS A 45 -3.51 -6.56 -11.28
N GLU A 46 -3.87 -7.62 -10.57
CA GLU A 46 -5.26 -8.05 -10.37
C GLU A 46 -5.82 -7.57 -9.03
N LEU A 47 -5.05 -6.78 -8.27
CA LEU A 47 -5.53 -6.24 -7.01
C LEU A 47 -6.74 -5.34 -7.28
N PRO A 48 -7.92 -5.60 -6.66
CA PRO A 48 -9.06 -4.72 -6.80
C PRO A 48 -8.76 -3.41 -6.06
N ILE A 49 -8.32 -2.41 -6.81
CA ILE A 49 -8.07 -1.05 -6.35
C ILE A 49 -9.39 -0.29 -6.43
N GLU A 50 -9.82 0.31 -5.32
CA GLU A 50 -11.03 1.13 -5.31
C GLU A 50 -10.83 2.38 -6.18
N SER A 51 -11.94 2.86 -6.75
CA SER A 51 -11.96 4.06 -7.56
C SER A 51 -12.28 5.28 -6.70
N ASP A 52 -11.56 6.38 -6.91
CA ASP A 52 -11.89 7.70 -6.34
C ASP A 52 -13.29 8.13 -6.83
N SER A 53 -13.83 9.17 -6.22
CA SER A 53 -15.06 9.90 -6.59
C SER A 53 -15.20 10.26 -8.08
N GLN A 54 -14.11 10.20 -8.85
CA GLN A 54 -14.03 10.47 -10.28
C GLN A 54 -13.99 9.18 -11.14
N GLY A 55 -14.14 8.00 -10.54
CA GLY A 55 -14.10 6.69 -11.22
C GLY A 55 -12.68 6.20 -11.57
N LEU A 56 -11.64 6.99 -11.30
CA LEU A 56 -10.24 6.61 -11.53
C LEU A 56 -9.70 5.77 -10.36
N PRO A 57 -8.87 4.75 -10.61
CA PRO A 57 -8.27 3.95 -9.55
C PRO A 57 -7.46 4.85 -8.59
N GLU A 58 -7.71 4.74 -7.29
CA GLU A 58 -7.10 5.60 -6.25
C GLU A 58 -5.56 5.53 -6.25
N ILE A 59 -5.00 4.39 -6.67
CA ILE A 59 -3.57 4.17 -6.80
C ILE A 59 -3.25 3.22 -7.95
N HIS A 60 -2.21 3.53 -8.73
CA HIS A 60 -1.69 2.55 -9.67
C HIS A 60 -0.91 1.46 -8.93
N TYR A 61 -1.15 0.18 -9.23
CA TYR A 61 -0.57 -0.98 -8.50
C TYR A 61 0.96 -0.93 -8.34
N THR A 62 1.69 -0.34 -9.29
CA THR A 62 3.14 -0.16 -9.20
C THR A 62 3.58 0.76 -8.06
N ARG A 63 2.75 1.72 -7.64
CA ARG A 63 3.01 2.55 -6.46
C ARG A 63 2.87 1.75 -5.17
N THR A 64 1.94 0.79 -5.13
CA THR A 64 1.76 -0.13 -3.99
C THR A 64 3.00 -1.01 -3.84
N TYR A 65 3.49 -1.58 -4.94
CA TYR A 65 4.73 -2.36 -4.98
C TYR A 65 5.95 -1.57 -4.48
N ARG A 66 6.12 -0.32 -4.90
CA ARG A 66 7.24 0.54 -4.48
C ARG A 66 7.20 0.94 -3.00
N CYS A 67 6.05 0.83 -2.33
CA CYS A 67 5.95 1.15 -0.91
C CYS A 67 6.51 0.05 0.01
N LEU A 68 6.84 -1.14 -0.53
CA LEU A 68 7.44 -2.25 0.19
C LEU A 68 8.86 -2.54 -0.31
N PRO A 69 9.91 -1.99 0.34
CA PRO A 69 11.30 -2.24 -0.05
C PRO A 69 11.69 -3.73 0.05
N ALA A 70 11.08 -4.46 1.00
CA ALA A 70 11.37 -5.88 1.25
C ALA A 70 10.90 -6.81 0.11
N VAL A 71 9.79 -6.46 -0.57
CA VAL A 71 9.30 -7.23 -1.74
C VAL A 71 10.06 -6.83 -3.00
N ALA A 72 10.36 -5.53 -3.16
CA ALA A 72 11.04 -5.03 -4.35
C ALA A 72 12.50 -5.49 -4.51
N SER A 73 13.11 -5.96 -3.42
CA SER A 73 14.47 -6.52 -3.39
C SER A 73 14.53 -8.04 -3.60
N GLY A 74 13.38 -8.70 -3.82
CA GLY A 74 13.31 -10.16 -3.97
C GLY A 74 13.52 -10.95 -2.68
N ARG A 75 13.61 -10.32 -1.51
CA ARG A 75 13.86 -11.01 -0.22
C ARG A 75 12.70 -11.85 0.32
N LEU A 76 11.58 -11.91 -0.40
CA LEU A 76 10.38 -12.67 -0.02
C LEU A 76 10.04 -13.77 -1.04
N PHE A 77 10.94 -14.05 -2.00
CA PHE A 77 10.84 -15.16 -2.94
C PHE A 77 12.18 -15.90 -3.03
#